data_AF-A0A485AUK1-F1
#
_entry.id   AF-A0A485AUK1-F1
#
_cell.length_a   1.000
_cell.length_b   1.000
_cell.length_c   1.000
_cell.angle_alpha   90.00
_cell.angle_beta   90.00
_cell.angle_gamma   90.00
#
_symmetry.space_group_name_H-M   'P 1'
#
loop_
_entity.id
_entity.type
_entity.pdbx_description
1 polymer ?
#
loop_
_entity_poly.entity_id
_entity_poly.type
_entity_poly.pdbx_seq_one_letter_code
_entity_poly.pdbx_strand_id
1 'polypeptide(L)' 'MTVFNPVDHPHRRYNPLTGQWILVSPHRAKRPWQGAQETPAKINLAGARCGLFSVSG' A
#
# COMPACT_ATOMS: atom_id res chain seq x y z
N MET A 1 22.03 23.37 14.85
CA MET A 1 20.72 23.57 14.22
C MET A 1 20.60 22.57 13.08
N THR A 2 19.83 21.51 13.25
CA THR A 2 19.64 20.51 12.19
C THR A 2 18.74 21.10 11.10
N VAL A 3 19.19 21.05 9.86
CA VAL A 3 18.43 21.55 8.70
C VAL A 3 17.17 20.70 8.56
N PHE A 4 16.02 21.35 8.37
CA PHE A 4 14.76 20.65 8.14
C PHE A 4 14.81 19.88 6.81
N ASN A 5 14.99 18.56 6.87
CA ASN A 5 14.81 17.66 5.73
C ASN A 5 13.39 17.07 5.75
N PRO A 6 12.54 17.31 4.71
CA PRO A 6 11.19 16.74 4.65
C PRO A 6 11.17 15.21 4.56
N VAL A 7 12.27 14.58 4.17
CA VAL A 7 12.38 13.11 4.08
C VAL A 7 12.51 12.47 5.46
N ASP A 8 13.15 13.16 6.41
CA ASP A 8 13.44 12.61 7.73
C ASP A 8 12.48 13.12 8.79
N HIS A 9 12.01 14.37 8.65
CA HIS A 9 11.15 15.01 9.64
C HIS A 9 9.66 14.83 9.33
N PRO A 10 8.84 14.57 10.37
CA PRO A 10 7.39 14.52 10.20
C PRO A 10 6.86 15.90 9.80
N HIS A 11 5.99 15.93 8.79
CA HIS A 11 5.42 17.17 8.26
C HIS A 11 4.00 16.93 7.73
N ARG A 12 3.24 18.00 7.48
CA ARG A 12 1.89 17.93 6.90
C ARG A 12 1.91 18.44 5.47
N ARG A 13 1.18 17.78 4.57
CA ARG A 13 0.98 18.20 3.17
C ARG A 13 -0.50 18.49 2.94
N TYR A 14 -0.80 19.63 2.34
CA TYR A 14 -2.16 19.98 1.93
C TYR A 14 -2.47 19.37 0.57
N ASN A 15 -3.66 18.78 0.44
CA ASN A 15 -4.20 18.35 -0.85
C ASN A 15 -5.28 19.35 -1.30
N PRO A 16 -5.04 20.15 -2.35
CA PRO A 16 -6.00 21.14 -2.83
C PRO A 16 -7.23 20.54 -3.50
N LEU A 17 -7.17 19.27 -3.95
CA LEU A 17 -8.30 18.60 -4.59
C LEU A 17 -9.36 18.16 -3.58
N THR A 18 -8.94 17.74 -2.39
CA THR A 18 -9.83 17.28 -1.33
C THR A 18 -9.98 18.30 -0.20
N GLY A 19 -9.16 19.36 -0.19
CA GLY A 19 -9.11 20.36 0.87
C GLY A 19 -8.57 19.81 2.20
N GLN A 20 -7.93 18.64 2.19
CA GLN A 20 -7.51 17.92 3.39
C GLN A 20 -6.01 18.04 3.67
N TRP A 21 -5.65 17.86 4.92
CA TRP A 21 -4.28 17.85 5.40
C TRP A 21 -3.82 16.44 5.74
N ILE A 22 -2.78 15.97 5.07
CA ILE A 22 -2.19 14.65 5.28
C ILE A 22 -0.98 14.78 6.19
N LEU A 23 -0.94 14.01 7.28
CA LEU A 23 0.25 13.88 8.14
C LEU A 23 1.20 12.84 7.55
N VAL A 24 2.42 13.27 7.23
CA VAL A 24 3.50 12.42 6.71
C VAL A 24 4.49 12.18 7.85
N SER A 25 4.59 10.93 8.29
CA SER A 25 5.56 10.48 9.30
C SER A 25 6.46 9.38 8.68
N PRO A 26 7.62 9.75 8.10
CA PRO A 26 8.47 8.84 7.31
C PRO A 26 8.96 7.61 8.08
N HIS A 27 9.20 7.74 9.38
CA HIS A 27 9.80 6.69 10.21
C HIS A 27 8.81 5.60 10.68
N ARG A 28 7.51 5.73 10.37
CA ARG A 28 6.47 4.83 10.89
C ARG A 28 6.62 3.39 10.40
N ALA A 29 7.18 3.18 9.20
CA ALA A 29 7.33 1.86 8.59
C ALA A 29 8.53 1.04 9.08
N LYS A 30 9.43 1.63 9.89
CA LYS A 30 10.59 0.89 10.43
C LYS A 30 10.26 -0.05 11.57
N ARG A 31 9.04 0.04 12.14
CA ARG A 31 8.61 -0.88 13.19
C ARG A 31 8.26 -2.23 12.55
N PRO A 32 8.84 -3.35 13.00
CA PRO A 32 8.54 -4.66 12.41
C PRO A 32 7.05 -4.94 12.54
N TRP A 33 6.39 -5.13 11.39
CA TRP A 33 5.00 -5.54 11.32
C TRP A 33 4.91 -7.03 11.72
N GLN A 34 4.11 -7.33 12.75
CA GLN A 34 3.82 -8.70 13.20
C GLN A 34 2.32 -9.04 13.05
N GLY A 35 1.56 -8.20 12.33
CA GLY A 35 0.11 -8.35 12.19
C GLY A 35 -0.32 -9.22 11.01
N ALA A 36 -1.63 -9.19 10.73
CA ALA A 36 -2.26 -9.96 9.66
C ALA A 36 -1.69 -9.63 8.27
N GLN A 37 -1.53 -10.63 7.43
CA GLN A 37 -1.18 -10.46 6.03
C GLN A 37 -2.45 -10.51 5.19
N GLU A 38 -2.74 -9.44 4.44
CA GLU A 38 -3.90 -9.43 3.55
C GLU A 38 -3.67 -10.39 2.36
N THR A 39 -4.66 -11.22 2.07
CA THR A 39 -4.63 -12.08 0.87
C THR A 39 -4.77 -11.17 -0.36
N PRO A 40 -3.85 -11.25 -1.33
CA PRO A 40 -3.96 -10.44 -2.54
C PRO A 40 -5.27 -10.76 -3.27
N ALA A 41 -5.97 -9.71 -3.71
CA ALA A 41 -7.21 -9.87 -4.46
C ALA A 41 -6.94 -10.69 -5.74
N LYS A 42 -7.79 -11.68 -6.01
CA LYS A 42 -7.74 -12.44 -7.26
C LYS A 42 -8.06 -11.49 -8.40
N ILE A 43 -7.05 -11.18 -9.20
CA ILE A 43 -7.25 -10.43 -10.45
C ILE A 43 -8.03 -11.36 -11.38
N ASN A 44 -9.31 -11.05 -11.62
CA ASN A 44 -10.11 -11.75 -12.63
C ASN A 44 -9.63 -11.33 -14.02
N LEU A 45 -8.53 -11.94 -14.49
CA LEU A 45 -8.13 -11.90 -15.88
C LEU A 45 -9.03 -12.86 -16.66
N ALA A 46 -10.21 -12.38 -17.06
CA ALA A 46 -11.07 -13.08 -18.01
C ALA A 46 -10.33 -13.15 -19.36
N GLY A 47 -9.52 -14.19 -19.58
CA GLY A 47 -8.77 -14.30 -20.83
C GLY A 47 -7.67 -15.35 -20.95
N ALA A 48 -7.48 -16.27 -19.99
CA ALA A 48 -6.55 -17.39 -20.17
C ALA A 48 -7.30 -18.73 -20.02
N ARG A 49 -8.03 -19.12 -21.08
CA ARG A 49 -8.45 -20.51 -21.25
C ARG A 49 -7.22 -21.32 -21.67
N CYS A 50 -6.63 -22.06 -20.75
CA CYS A 50 -5.81 -23.21 -21.10
C CYS A 50 -5.92 -24.27 -20.00
N GLY A 51 -6.75 -25.28 -20.25
CA GLY A 51 -6.63 -26.61 -19.63
C GLY A 51 -7.11 -26.78 -18.18
N LEU A 52 -8.43 -26.76 -17.94
CA LEU A 52 -9.02 -27.59 -16.89
C LEU A 52 -9.95 -28.61 -17.54
N PHE A 53 -9.37 -29.71 -18.02
CA PHE A 53 -10.14 -30.93 -18.23
C PHE A 53 -10.35 -31.54 -16.83
N SER A 54 -11.49 -31.25 -16.20
CA SER A 54 -11.93 -31.98 -15.03
C SER A 54 -12.55 -33.28 -15.51
N VAL A 55 -11.75 -34.35 -15.60
CA VAL A 55 -12.28 -35.71 -15.58
C VAL A 55 -12.26 -36.15 -14.13
N SER A 56 -13.44 -36.32 -13.55
CA SER A 56 -13.63 -37.06 -12.31
C SER A 56 -14.97 -37.78 -12.46
N GLY A 57 -14.88 -39.09 -12.65
CA GLY A 57 -16.02 -40.00 -12.66
C GLY A 57 -16.58 -40.25 -11.27
#